data_AF-A0A8T0LPM4-F1
#
_entry.id   AF-A0A8T0LPM4-F1
#
_cell.length_a   1.000
_cell.length_b   1.000
_cell.length_c   1.000
_cell.angle_alpha   90.00
_cell.angle_beta   90.00
_cell.angle_gamma   90.00
#
_symmetry.space_group_name_H-M   'P 1'
#
loop_
_entity.id
_entity.type
_entity.pdbx_description
1 polymer ?
#
loop_
_entity_poly.entity_id
_entity_poly.type
_entity_poly.pdbx_seq_one_letter_code
_entity_poly.pdbx_strand_id
1 'polypeptide(L)'
;MIVPYQCLLASALTASIVNGHGWMTKPEATFSASAGDKTQFVATIGSSSTGFEGSYNSAPADNVASFTKAFKASSYKSLKALIDDKAKITVSGATLTCGSADPSAAAQPLPSTLEWSHSDSEGFTPSHEGPCEAWCDDVRVFQDENCSANFPAAPAEMPYESSSYSGASRLIFYWIAMHGPSWQVDTNEYNQGSNTANTYQGSATNTGSTNYGFNSFQNQGWANAGTVSP
;
A
#
# COMPACT_ATOMS: atom_id res chain seq x y z
N MET A 1 -62.36 -7.55 11.22
CA MET A 1 -61.39 -6.72 10.51
C MET A 1 -60.01 -7.16 10.98
N ILE A 2 -59.32 -7.99 10.20
CA ILE A 2 -58.04 -8.62 10.57
C ILE A 2 -56.94 -7.84 9.84
N VAL A 3 -56.06 -7.19 10.59
CA VAL A 3 -54.90 -6.48 10.02
C VAL A 3 -53.74 -7.47 9.95
N PRO A 4 -53.14 -7.72 8.77
CA PRO A 4 -51.99 -8.61 8.69
C PRO A 4 -50.72 -7.85 9.13
N TYR A 5 -50.02 -8.38 10.12
CA TYR A 5 -48.68 -7.92 10.47
C TYR A 5 -47.71 -8.32 9.35
N GLN A 6 -47.22 -7.35 8.60
CA GLN A 6 -46.08 -7.55 7.71
C GLN A 6 -44.82 -7.70 8.58
N CYS A 7 -44.25 -8.90 8.61
CA CYS A 7 -42.89 -9.13 9.11
C CYS A 7 -41.90 -8.44 8.16
N LEU A 8 -41.43 -7.25 8.55
CA LEU A 8 -40.21 -6.66 8.01
C LEU A 8 -39.02 -7.51 8.46
N LEU A 9 -38.57 -8.41 7.60
CA LEU A 9 -37.26 -9.06 7.72
C LEU A 9 -36.19 -8.00 7.40
N ALA A 10 -35.65 -7.36 8.43
CA ALA A 10 -34.43 -6.58 8.32
C ALA A 10 -33.25 -7.56 8.16
N SER A 11 -32.87 -7.83 6.91
CA SER A 11 -31.60 -8.50 6.63
C SER A 11 -30.46 -7.56 7.03
N ALA A 12 -29.90 -7.77 8.22
CA ALA A 12 -28.62 -7.17 8.59
C ALA A 12 -27.56 -7.73 7.63
N LEU A 13 -27.14 -6.94 6.63
CA LEU A 13 -25.90 -7.20 5.93
C LEU A 13 -24.78 -7.04 6.97
N THR A 14 -24.37 -8.15 7.58
CA THR A 14 -23.05 -8.24 8.17
C THR A 14 -22.09 -8.09 7.00
N ALA A 15 -21.50 -6.91 6.81
CA ALA A 15 -20.36 -6.75 5.92
C ALA A 15 -19.32 -7.74 6.43
N SER A 16 -19.15 -8.84 5.72
CA SER A 16 -18.00 -9.69 5.89
C SER A 16 -16.82 -8.76 5.67
N ILE A 17 -15.99 -8.56 6.69
CA ILE A 17 -14.65 -8.00 6.51
C ILE A 17 -13.90 -9.05 5.69
N VAL A 18 -14.12 -9.02 4.37
CA VAL A 18 -13.33 -9.79 3.43
C VAL A 18 -11.95 -9.18 3.53
N ASN A 19 -11.03 -9.99 4.00
CA ASN A 19 -9.67 -9.60 4.30
C ASN A 19 -8.88 -9.50 2.98
N GLY A 20 -9.25 -8.61 2.06
CA GLY A 20 -8.68 -8.53 0.71
C GLY A 20 -7.42 -7.67 0.61
N HIS A 21 -6.67 -7.54 1.71
CA HIS A 21 -5.43 -6.77 1.73
C HIS A 21 -4.23 -7.68 2.02
N GLY A 22 -3.09 -7.12 2.38
CA GLY A 22 -1.86 -7.90 2.44
C GLY A 22 -0.84 -7.35 3.41
N TRP A 23 0.32 -7.95 3.35
CA TRP A 23 1.49 -7.51 4.10
C TRP A 23 2.73 -7.59 3.22
N MET A 24 3.75 -6.85 3.64
CA MET A 24 5.06 -6.88 3.01
C MET A 24 5.82 -8.14 3.43
N THR A 25 6.04 -9.05 2.50
CA THR A 25 6.81 -10.30 2.72
C THR A 25 8.30 -10.10 2.50
N LYS A 26 8.70 -9.14 1.67
CA LYS A 26 10.10 -8.70 1.53
C LYS A 26 10.20 -7.17 1.37
N PRO A 27 11.01 -6.47 2.18
CA PRO A 27 11.54 -6.97 3.45
C PRO A 27 10.38 -7.34 4.39
N GLU A 28 10.53 -8.39 5.18
CA GLU A 28 9.40 -8.93 5.95
C GLU A 28 8.97 -7.95 7.05
N ALA A 29 7.72 -7.46 6.96
CA ALA A 29 7.08 -6.75 8.05
C ALA A 29 6.78 -7.73 9.19
N THR A 30 7.20 -7.39 10.40
CA THR A 30 6.97 -8.22 11.59
C THR A 30 5.71 -7.75 12.30
N PHE A 31 4.86 -8.69 12.73
CA PHE A 31 3.61 -8.37 13.43
C PHE A 31 3.60 -9.02 14.81
N SER A 32 3.21 -8.25 15.83
CA SER A 32 3.00 -8.79 17.17
C SER A 32 1.72 -9.63 17.23
N ALA A 33 1.59 -10.53 18.20
CA ALA A 33 0.35 -11.29 18.40
C ALA A 33 -0.88 -10.39 18.63
N SER A 34 -0.67 -9.19 19.19
CA SER A 34 -1.71 -8.17 19.40
C SER A 34 -2.12 -7.41 18.14
N ALA A 35 -1.35 -7.51 17.05
CA ALA A 35 -1.68 -6.88 15.77
C ALA A 35 -2.90 -7.52 15.09
N GLY A 36 -3.27 -8.74 15.51
CA GLY A 36 -4.40 -9.46 14.95
C GLY A 36 -4.10 -9.96 13.54
N ASP A 37 -4.99 -9.64 12.61
CA ASP A 37 -4.89 -10.07 11.23
C ASP A 37 -3.93 -9.16 10.44
N LYS A 38 -2.81 -9.72 9.97
CA LYS A 38 -1.79 -8.98 9.21
C LYS A 38 -2.26 -8.49 7.83
N THR A 39 -3.39 -9.00 7.36
CA THR A 39 -4.01 -8.67 6.07
C THR A 39 -5.15 -7.65 6.25
N GLN A 40 -5.28 -7.06 7.44
CA GLN A 40 -6.30 -6.05 7.73
C GLN A 40 -5.79 -4.64 7.42
N PHE A 41 -6.55 -3.87 6.64
CA PHE A 41 -6.32 -2.44 6.45
C PHE A 41 -6.41 -1.66 7.76
N VAL A 42 -5.64 -0.58 7.86
CA VAL A 42 -5.45 0.16 9.12
C VAL A 42 -6.20 1.47 9.19
N ALA A 43 -6.54 2.04 8.03
CA ALA A 43 -7.22 3.33 7.94
C ALA A 43 -8.17 3.41 6.74
N THR A 44 -9.03 4.41 6.74
CA THR A 44 -9.93 4.71 5.61
C THR A 44 -9.80 6.15 5.14
N ILE A 45 -10.02 6.36 3.84
CA ILE A 45 -10.20 7.69 3.25
C ILE A 45 -11.57 7.71 2.56
N GLY A 46 -12.45 8.61 3.00
CA GLY A 46 -13.69 8.85 2.28
C GLY A 46 -13.39 9.67 1.03
N SER A 47 -13.72 9.14 -0.15
CA SER A 47 -13.52 9.83 -1.44
C SER A 47 -14.09 11.26 -1.42
N SER A 48 -15.28 11.45 -0.84
CA SER A 48 -15.92 12.77 -0.68
C SER A 48 -15.13 13.77 0.18
N SER A 49 -14.27 13.30 1.10
CA SER A 49 -13.45 14.18 1.95
C SER A 49 -12.19 14.70 1.26
N THR A 50 -11.82 14.14 0.11
CA THR A 50 -10.62 14.55 -0.63
C THR A 50 -10.84 15.81 -1.47
N GLY A 51 -12.10 16.11 -1.80
CA GLY A 51 -12.43 17.14 -2.80
C GLY A 51 -12.08 16.73 -4.23
N PHE A 52 -11.69 15.47 -4.47
CA PHE A 52 -11.40 14.96 -5.81
C PHE A 52 -12.69 14.76 -6.61
N GLU A 53 -12.68 15.26 -7.84
CA GLU A 53 -13.75 15.02 -8.80
C GLU A 53 -13.67 13.60 -9.35
N GLY A 54 -14.80 12.88 -9.40
CA GLY A 54 -14.85 11.54 -9.96
C GLY A 54 -16.02 10.71 -9.42
N SER A 55 -16.21 9.53 -10.01
CA SER A 55 -17.06 8.48 -9.45
C SER A 55 -16.19 7.41 -8.84
N TYR A 56 -16.50 7.02 -7.60
CA TYR A 56 -15.70 6.07 -6.82
C TYR A 56 -16.56 4.89 -6.33
N ASN A 57 -17.68 4.63 -6.99
CA ASN A 57 -18.58 3.51 -6.68
C ASN A 57 -18.91 2.71 -7.95
N SER A 58 -17.89 2.49 -8.77
CA SER A 58 -17.89 1.73 -10.02
C SER A 58 -16.90 0.55 -9.93
N ALA A 59 -16.56 -0.09 -11.06
CA ALA A 59 -15.54 -1.12 -11.08
C ALA A 59 -14.21 -0.60 -10.50
N PRO A 60 -13.40 -1.43 -9.82
CA PRO A 60 -12.14 -1.00 -9.21
C PRO A 60 -11.21 -0.26 -10.18
N ALA A 61 -10.98 -0.79 -11.39
CA ALA A 61 -10.22 -0.12 -12.44
C ALA A 61 -10.74 1.30 -12.79
N ASP A 62 -12.06 1.50 -12.86
CA ASP A 62 -12.66 2.82 -13.16
C ASP A 62 -12.49 3.80 -11.99
N ASN A 63 -12.58 3.30 -10.75
CA ASN A 63 -12.34 4.10 -9.55
C ASN A 63 -10.86 4.55 -9.51
N VAL A 64 -9.92 3.64 -9.82
CA VAL A 64 -8.49 3.96 -9.90
C VAL A 64 -8.20 4.95 -11.03
N ALA A 65 -8.81 4.79 -12.21
CA ALA A 65 -8.66 5.76 -13.30
C ALA A 65 -9.17 7.15 -12.90
N SER A 66 -10.32 7.22 -12.21
CA SER A 66 -10.87 8.47 -11.68
C SER A 66 -9.95 9.10 -10.63
N PHE A 67 -9.42 8.28 -9.71
CA PHE A 67 -8.45 8.71 -8.71
C PHE A 67 -7.19 9.26 -9.37
N THR A 68 -6.56 8.51 -10.26
CA THR A 68 -5.31 8.90 -10.92
C THR A 68 -5.45 10.23 -11.65
N LYS A 69 -6.58 10.45 -12.34
CA LYS A 69 -6.87 11.74 -12.99
C LYS A 69 -6.98 12.88 -11.98
N ALA A 70 -7.75 12.69 -10.90
CA ALA A 70 -7.96 13.73 -9.89
C ALA A 70 -6.70 14.01 -9.06
N PHE A 71 -5.95 12.96 -8.69
CA PHE A 71 -4.71 13.04 -7.94
C PHE A 71 -3.65 13.83 -8.72
N LYS A 72 -3.49 13.57 -10.03
CA LYS A 72 -2.62 14.35 -10.92
C LYS A 72 -2.99 15.83 -11.01
N ALA A 73 -4.28 16.16 -10.91
CA ALA A 73 -4.77 17.54 -10.92
C ALA A 73 -4.71 18.21 -9.54
N SER A 74 -4.46 17.44 -8.47
CA SER A 74 -4.44 17.92 -7.10
C SER A 74 -3.12 18.60 -6.73
N SER A 75 -3.07 19.16 -5.52
CA SER A 75 -1.85 19.71 -4.93
C SER A 75 -0.94 18.66 -4.29
N TYR A 76 -1.43 17.44 -4.04
CA TYR A 76 -0.63 16.37 -3.42
C TYR A 76 0.51 15.94 -4.34
N LYS A 77 1.67 15.68 -3.74
CA LYS A 77 2.88 15.24 -4.45
C LYS A 77 3.17 13.75 -4.27
N SER A 78 2.52 13.12 -3.30
CA SER A 78 2.66 11.70 -2.99
C SER A 78 1.39 11.13 -2.38
N LEU A 79 1.24 9.81 -2.53
CA LEU A 79 0.20 9.03 -1.87
C LEU A 79 0.35 9.15 -0.36
N LYS A 80 1.59 9.11 0.15
CA LYS A 80 1.91 9.37 1.56
C LYS A 80 1.31 10.70 2.05
N ALA A 81 1.48 11.80 1.30
CA ALA A 81 0.94 13.10 1.71
C ALA A 81 -0.60 13.14 1.72
N LEU A 82 -1.26 12.42 0.81
CA LEU A 82 -2.72 12.28 0.82
C LEU A 82 -3.18 11.45 2.03
N ILE A 83 -2.49 10.35 2.32
CA ILE A 83 -2.78 9.48 3.47
C ILE A 83 -2.62 10.27 4.76
N ASP A 84 -1.50 10.97 4.94
CA ASP A 84 -1.21 11.77 6.14
C ASP A 84 -2.28 12.86 6.39
N ASP A 85 -2.85 13.45 5.33
CA ASP A 85 -3.85 14.51 5.44
C ASP A 85 -5.30 13.99 5.59
N LYS A 86 -5.65 12.86 4.97
CA LYS A 86 -7.05 12.43 4.84
C LYS A 86 -7.40 11.12 5.55
N ALA A 87 -6.43 10.25 5.82
CA ALA A 87 -6.71 8.93 6.36
C ALA A 87 -7.15 8.99 7.82
N LYS A 88 -8.11 8.13 8.17
CA LYS A 88 -8.61 7.95 9.53
C LYS A 88 -8.35 6.53 9.97
N ILE A 89 -7.52 6.36 11.00
CA ILE A 89 -7.19 5.05 11.58
C ILE A 89 -8.46 4.39 12.11
N THR A 90 -8.66 3.13 11.74
CA THR A 90 -9.80 2.30 12.14
C THR A 90 -9.39 1.14 13.03
N VAL A 91 -8.09 0.86 13.14
CA VAL A 91 -7.52 -0.24 13.94
C VAL A 91 -6.82 0.31 15.17
N SER A 92 -7.19 -0.19 16.35
CA SER A 92 -6.57 0.23 17.62
C SER A 92 -5.10 -0.17 17.65
N GLY A 93 -4.23 0.79 17.99
CA GLY A 93 -2.78 0.58 18.08
C GLY A 93 -2.04 0.64 16.74
N ALA A 94 -2.76 0.70 15.62
CA ALA A 94 -2.14 0.92 14.32
C ALA A 94 -1.73 2.39 14.12
N THR A 95 -0.79 2.62 13.22
CA THR A 95 -0.35 3.96 12.80
C THR A 95 -0.32 4.09 11.28
N LEU A 96 -0.30 5.32 10.76
CA LEU A 96 -0.14 5.57 9.32
C LEU A 96 1.30 5.37 8.83
N THR A 97 2.24 4.97 9.67
CA THR A 97 3.62 4.66 9.26
C THR A 97 3.92 3.18 9.41
N CYS A 98 3.48 2.56 10.51
CA CYS A 98 3.74 1.14 10.78
C CYS A 98 2.59 0.22 10.37
N GLY A 99 1.41 0.78 10.09
CA GLY A 99 0.17 0.00 10.15
C GLY A 99 0.09 -0.72 11.48
N SER A 100 -0.12 -2.03 11.44
CA SER A 100 -0.12 -2.93 12.60
C SER A 100 1.23 -3.64 12.82
N ALA A 101 2.25 -3.35 12.01
CA ALA A 101 3.57 -3.93 12.16
C ALA A 101 4.28 -3.43 13.44
N ASP A 102 5.15 -4.26 14.00
CA ASP A 102 5.96 -3.95 15.17
C ASP A 102 7.15 -3.06 14.77
N PRO A 103 7.16 -1.77 15.14
CA PRO A 103 8.27 -0.89 14.82
C PRO A 103 9.55 -1.23 15.58
N SER A 104 9.50 -2.11 16.58
CA SER A 104 10.66 -2.56 17.37
C SER A 104 11.27 -3.87 16.86
N ALA A 105 10.75 -4.42 15.76
CA ALA A 105 11.25 -5.63 15.15
C ALA A 105 12.76 -5.54 14.82
N ALA A 106 13.43 -6.69 14.89
CA ALA A 106 14.86 -6.77 14.62
C ALA A 106 15.17 -6.43 13.17
N ALA A 107 16.15 -5.54 12.99
CA ALA A 107 16.70 -5.17 11.69
C ALA A 107 17.08 -6.38 10.82
N GLN A 108 16.71 -6.35 9.54
CA GLN A 108 17.17 -7.31 8.53
C GLN A 108 18.05 -6.63 7.46
N PRO A 109 18.66 -7.39 6.55
CA PRO A 109 19.20 -6.83 5.31
C PRO A 109 18.07 -6.37 4.38
N LEU A 110 18.32 -5.34 3.58
CA LEU A 110 17.38 -4.93 2.55
C LEU A 110 17.43 -5.90 1.35
N PRO A 111 16.28 -6.34 0.85
CA PRO A 111 16.20 -7.15 -0.35
C PRO A 111 16.42 -6.29 -1.61
N SER A 112 16.64 -6.94 -2.75
CA SER A 112 16.71 -6.25 -4.06
C SER A 112 15.35 -5.88 -4.64
N THR A 113 14.26 -6.43 -4.09
CA THR A 113 12.88 -6.30 -4.59
C THR A 113 11.92 -6.18 -3.40
N LEU A 114 10.83 -5.42 -3.57
CA LEU A 114 9.72 -5.41 -2.62
C LEU A 114 8.74 -6.53 -2.96
N GLU A 115 8.30 -7.27 -1.95
CA GLU A 115 7.28 -8.30 -2.11
C GLU A 115 6.07 -8.01 -1.22
N TRP A 116 4.89 -8.13 -1.83
CA TRP A 116 3.60 -8.01 -1.16
C TRP A 116 2.79 -9.29 -1.31
N SER A 117 2.07 -9.69 -0.27
CA SER A 117 1.26 -10.91 -0.27
C SER A 117 -0.05 -10.72 0.50
N HIS A 118 -1.12 -11.30 -0.03
CA HIS A 118 -2.38 -11.56 0.66
C HIS A 118 -2.43 -13.02 1.12
N SER A 119 -1.90 -13.95 0.32
CA SER A 119 -1.81 -15.38 0.64
C SER A 119 -0.68 -16.06 -0.14
N ASP A 120 -0.46 -17.36 0.09
CA ASP A 120 0.51 -18.16 -0.66
C ASP A 120 0.24 -18.20 -2.18
N SER A 121 -0.98 -17.89 -2.60
CA SER A 121 -1.41 -17.90 -4.01
C SER A 121 -1.85 -16.53 -4.52
N GLU A 122 -1.73 -15.47 -3.73
CA GLU A 122 -2.19 -14.13 -4.11
C GLU A 122 -1.27 -13.02 -3.57
N GLY A 123 -0.77 -12.17 -4.46
CA GLY A 123 -0.07 -10.93 -4.12
C GLY A 123 -1.04 -9.87 -3.64
N PHE A 124 -1.40 -8.94 -4.52
CA PHE A 124 -2.54 -8.05 -4.30
C PHE A 124 -3.85 -8.74 -4.68
N THR A 125 -4.91 -8.51 -3.91
CA THR A 125 -6.24 -9.00 -4.28
C THR A 125 -6.77 -8.25 -5.52
N PRO A 126 -7.14 -8.94 -6.61
CA PRO A 126 -7.54 -8.30 -7.88
C PRO A 126 -8.77 -7.40 -7.78
N SER A 127 -9.68 -7.67 -6.84
CA SER A 127 -10.85 -6.82 -6.62
C SER A 127 -10.53 -5.52 -5.87
N HIS A 128 -9.31 -5.39 -5.34
CA HIS A 128 -8.85 -4.28 -4.51
C HIS A 128 -7.87 -3.39 -5.28
N GLU A 129 -8.17 -3.10 -6.55
CA GLU A 129 -7.30 -2.23 -7.36
C GLU A 129 -7.04 -0.88 -6.69
N GLY A 130 -5.82 -0.37 -6.89
CA GLY A 130 -5.36 0.72 -6.06
C GLY A 130 -3.89 1.09 -6.27
N PRO A 131 -3.55 2.37 -6.10
CA PRO A 131 -2.18 2.82 -6.17
C PRO A 131 -1.37 2.42 -4.94
N CYS A 132 -0.05 2.37 -5.11
CA CYS A 132 0.86 2.16 -4.00
C CYS A 132 2.15 2.99 -4.13
N GLU A 133 2.82 3.19 -3.00
CA GLU A 133 4.12 3.85 -2.89
C GLU A 133 5.00 3.12 -1.87
N ALA A 134 6.32 3.16 -2.07
CA ALA A 134 7.27 2.78 -1.03
C ALA A 134 8.27 3.90 -0.74
N TRP A 135 8.64 4.02 0.52
CA TRP A 135 9.47 5.10 1.07
C TRP A 135 10.57 4.55 1.94
N CYS A 136 11.75 5.16 1.86
CA CYS A 136 12.89 4.91 2.69
C CYS A 136 13.13 6.19 3.49
N ASP A 137 12.72 6.18 4.76
CA ASP A 137 12.50 7.39 5.55
C ASP A 137 11.72 8.46 4.74
N ASP A 138 12.37 9.56 4.36
CA ASP A 138 11.77 10.67 3.60
C ASP A 138 11.96 10.59 2.09
N VAL A 139 12.53 9.49 1.57
CA VAL A 139 12.81 9.28 0.15
C VAL A 139 11.86 8.24 -0.43
N ARG A 140 10.92 8.66 -1.28
CA ARG A 140 10.16 7.76 -2.16
C ARG A 140 11.09 6.98 -3.08
N VAL A 141 10.97 5.66 -3.04
CA VAL A 141 11.79 4.69 -3.79
C VAL A 141 10.96 3.83 -4.75
N PHE A 142 9.64 3.97 -4.71
CA PHE A 142 8.70 3.29 -5.60
C PHE A 142 7.36 4.02 -5.62
N GLN A 143 6.69 4.01 -6.76
CA GLN A 143 5.28 4.39 -6.92
C GLN A 143 4.69 3.67 -8.12
N ASP A 144 3.40 3.37 -8.07
CA ASP A 144 2.62 2.92 -9.21
C ASP A 144 1.14 3.29 -9.05
N GLU A 145 0.46 3.58 -10.17
CA GLU A 145 -0.93 4.05 -10.16
C GLU A 145 -1.92 2.92 -9.85
N ASN A 146 -1.55 1.66 -10.07
CA ASN A 146 -2.39 0.50 -9.83
C ASN A 146 -1.58 -0.79 -9.61
N CYS A 147 -1.14 -0.99 -8.38
CA CYS A 147 -0.24 -2.10 -8.07
C CYS A 147 -0.90 -3.47 -8.18
N SER A 148 -2.19 -3.55 -7.87
CA SER A 148 -2.95 -4.79 -8.02
C SER A 148 -3.04 -5.25 -9.47
N ALA A 149 -3.26 -4.31 -10.40
CA ALA A 149 -3.32 -4.63 -11.83
C ALA A 149 -1.92 -4.86 -12.45
N ASN A 150 -0.92 -4.10 -12.03
CA ASN A 150 0.39 -4.09 -12.66
C ASN A 150 1.35 -5.17 -12.10
N PHE A 151 1.10 -5.68 -10.89
CA PHE A 151 1.92 -6.71 -10.24
C PHE A 151 1.06 -7.91 -9.79
N PRO A 152 0.50 -8.70 -10.74
CA PRO A 152 -0.46 -9.77 -10.43
C PRO A 152 0.16 -11.07 -9.90
N ALA A 153 1.48 -11.12 -9.72
CA ALA A 153 2.18 -12.30 -9.22
C ALA A 153 1.87 -12.57 -7.73
N ALA A 154 2.21 -13.78 -7.26
CA ALA A 154 2.14 -14.19 -5.87
C ALA A 154 3.51 -14.76 -5.42
N PRO A 155 4.27 -14.06 -4.57
CA PRO A 155 4.04 -12.68 -4.12
C PRO A 155 4.08 -11.68 -5.29
N ALA A 156 3.50 -10.50 -5.10
CA ALA A 156 3.66 -9.40 -6.04
C ALA A 156 5.09 -8.84 -5.90
N GLU A 157 5.86 -8.88 -6.97
CA GLU A 157 7.26 -8.42 -7.00
C GLU A 157 7.34 -7.01 -7.59
N MET A 158 7.74 -6.03 -6.79
CA MET A 158 7.84 -4.63 -7.19
C MET A 158 9.29 -4.16 -7.18
N PRO A 159 9.77 -3.57 -8.29
CA PRO A 159 11.09 -2.95 -8.30
C PRO A 159 11.11 -1.73 -7.37
N TYR A 160 12.25 -1.41 -6.79
CA TYR A 160 12.41 -0.18 -6.04
C TYR A 160 13.86 0.30 -6.02
N GLU A 161 14.05 1.56 -5.64
CA GLU A 161 15.36 2.21 -5.49
C GLU A 161 16.12 1.75 -4.24
N SER A 162 16.61 0.52 -4.25
CA SER A 162 17.41 -0.01 -3.13
C SER A 162 18.72 0.76 -2.90
N SER A 163 19.29 1.38 -3.93
CA SER A 163 20.52 2.18 -3.84
C SER A 163 20.36 3.48 -3.03
N SER A 164 19.13 4.01 -2.98
CA SER A 164 18.78 5.21 -2.21
C SER A 164 18.67 4.93 -0.70
N TYR A 165 18.75 3.67 -0.29
CA TYR A 165 18.61 3.25 1.10
C TYR A 165 19.91 3.34 1.93
N SER A 166 21.03 3.81 1.38
CA SER A 166 22.27 3.90 2.17
C SER A 166 22.10 4.86 3.36
N GLY A 167 21.85 4.29 4.55
CA GLY A 167 21.64 5.03 5.80
C GLY A 167 20.18 5.26 6.21
N ALA A 168 19.19 4.77 5.46
CA ALA A 168 17.79 4.89 5.88
C ALA A 168 17.48 3.91 7.03
N SER A 169 16.58 4.29 7.93
CA SER A 169 16.22 3.49 9.10
C SER A 169 14.97 2.64 8.87
N ARG A 170 14.07 3.07 7.98
CA ARG A 170 12.75 2.46 7.80
C ARG A 170 12.32 2.40 6.34
N LEU A 171 11.65 1.32 5.98
CA LEU A 171 10.97 1.15 4.70
C LEU A 171 9.49 1.13 4.99
N ILE A 172 8.73 2.04 4.38
CA ILE A 172 7.29 2.12 4.55
C ILE A 172 6.63 1.87 3.20
N PHE A 173 5.72 0.90 3.17
CA PHE A 173 4.89 0.62 2.01
C PHE A 173 3.46 1.10 2.26
N TYR A 174 2.91 1.83 1.31
CA TYR A 174 1.55 2.36 1.31
C TYR A 174 0.76 1.77 0.15
N TRP A 175 -0.45 1.31 0.39
CA TRP A 175 -1.39 0.93 -0.67
C TRP A 175 -2.80 1.39 -0.31
N ILE A 176 -3.56 1.83 -1.32
CA ILE A 176 -4.94 2.26 -1.14
C ILE A 176 -5.85 1.43 -2.03
N ALA A 177 -6.63 0.51 -1.46
CA ALA A 177 -7.65 -0.23 -2.19
C ALA A 177 -8.89 0.63 -2.48
N MET A 178 -9.31 0.70 -3.75
CA MET A 178 -10.37 1.57 -4.25
C MET A 178 -11.57 0.79 -4.81
N HIS A 179 -11.97 -0.29 -4.14
CA HIS A 179 -13.13 -1.11 -4.51
C HIS A 179 -14.49 -0.46 -4.19
N GLY A 180 -14.49 0.75 -3.63
CA GLY A 180 -15.69 1.53 -3.32
C GLY A 180 -15.35 2.95 -2.83
N PRO A 181 -16.35 3.75 -2.42
CA PRO A 181 -16.16 5.18 -2.13
C PRO A 181 -15.48 5.45 -0.79
N SER A 182 -15.35 4.44 0.06
CA SER A 182 -14.51 4.44 1.25
C SER A 182 -13.25 3.66 0.94
N TRP A 183 -12.19 4.35 0.57
CA TRP A 183 -10.91 3.74 0.23
C TRP A 183 -10.26 3.16 1.49
N GLN A 184 -9.65 2.00 1.36
CA GLN A 184 -9.03 1.28 2.47
C GLN A 184 -7.51 1.39 2.33
N VAL A 185 -6.85 1.78 3.41
CA VAL A 185 -5.42 2.10 3.43
C VAL A 185 -4.69 1.01 4.20
N ASP A 186 -3.73 0.39 3.52
CA ASP A 186 -2.73 -0.47 4.14
C ASP A 186 -1.41 0.26 4.22
N THR A 187 -0.78 0.09 5.37
CA THR A 187 0.58 0.56 5.59
C THR A 187 1.36 -0.52 6.28
N ASN A 188 2.58 -0.78 5.83
CA ASN A 188 3.48 -1.74 6.45
C ASN A 188 4.84 -1.07 6.61
N GLU A 189 5.39 -1.10 7.83
CA GLU A 189 6.77 -0.70 8.07
C GLU A 189 7.67 -1.91 8.21
N TYR A 190 8.85 -1.77 7.65
CA TYR A 190 10.00 -2.57 7.94
C TYR A 190 11.08 -1.70 8.60
N ASN A 191 11.59 -2.15 9.75
CA ASN A 191 12.65 -1.46 10.49
C ASN A 191 14.01 -2.07 10.15
N GLN A 192 14.97 -1.26 9.70
CA GLN A 192 16.36 -1.68 9.45
C GLN A 192 17.30 -1.37 10.63
N GLY A 193 16.81 -0.70 11.69
CA GLY A 193 17.63 -0.16 12.77
C GLY A 193 18.56 0.97 12.30
N SER A 194 19.01 1.82 13.21
CA SER A 194 19.85 2.99 12.91
C SER A 194 21.31 2.66 12.55
N ASN A 195 21.59 1.46 12.03
CA ASN A 195 22.95 0.95 11.93
C ASN A 195 23.56 1.23 10.56
N THR A 196 24.51 2.16 10.50
CA THR A 196 25.31 2.57 9.32
C THR A 196 26.19 1.45 8.73
N ALA A 197 25.98 0.19 9.12
CA ALA A 197 26.79 -0.97 8.77
C ALA A 197 26.00 -2.08 8.05
N ASN A 198 24.68 -1.95 7.87
CA ASN A 198 23.90 -2.94 7.13
C ASN A 198 24.10 -2.78 5.62
N THR A 199 25.11 -3.48 5.11
CA THR A 199 25.39 -3.66 3.69
C THR A 199 24.17 -4.19 2.96
N TYR A 200 23.76 -3.51 1.89
CA TYR A 200 22.92 -4.06 0.83
C TYR A 200 23.36 -5.50 0.50
N GLN A 201 22.46 -6.48 0.62
CA GLN A 201 22.77 -7.88 0.32
C GLN A 201 22.41 -8.26 -1.14
N GLY A 202 22.53 -7.32 -2.06
CA GLY A 202 22.61 -7.69 -3.47
C GLY A 202 24.00 -8.22 -3.77
N SER A 203 24.12 -9.54 -3.87
CA SER A 203 25.28 -10.15 -4.53
C SER A 203 25.41 -9.54 -5.93
N ALA A 204 26.56 -8.97 -6.24
CA ALA A 204 26.88 -8.34 -7.51
C ALA A 204 27.03 -9.40 -8.63
N THR A 205 25.98 -10.17 -8.89
CA THR A 205 25.81 -11.04 -10.05
C THR A 205 24.32 -11.31 -10.20
N ASN A 206 23.57 -10.39 -10.81
CA ASN A 206 22.31 -10.77 -11.44
C ASN A 206 22.00 -9.84 -12.62
N THR A 207 22.22 -10.36 -13.82
CA THR A 207 21.67 -9.88 -15.08
C THR A 207 20.15 -9.87 -15.00
N GLY A 208 19.57 -8.76 -14.54
CA GLY A 208 18.11 -8.60 -14.43
C GLY A 208 17.63 -7.51 -13.46
N SER A 209 18.47 -7.07 -12.49
CA SER A 209 18.11 -5.93 -11.64
C SER A 209 18.36 -4.62 -12.41
N THR A 210 17.30 -4.01 -12.94
CA THR A 210 17.37 -2.63 -13.41
C THR A 210 17.59 -1.74 -12.20
N ASN A 211 18.81 -1.22 -12.07
CA ASN A 211 19.14 -0.25 -11.05
C ASN A 211 18.47 1.05 -11.47
N TYR A 212 17.32 1.35 -10.88
CA TYR A 212 16.71 2.66 -11.06
C TYR A 212 17.67 3.70 -10.41
N GLY A 213 17.79 4.88 -11.00
CA GLY A 213 18.66 5.93 -10.45
C GLY A 213 17.95 6.75 -9.37
N PHE A 214 18.66 7.22 -8.34
CA PHE A 214 18.19 8.04 -7.19
C PHE A 214 17.09 9.10 -7.46
N ASN A 215 16.97 9.61 -8.69
CA ASN A 215 15.98 10.61 -9.09
C ASN A 215 14.73 10.05 -9.79
N SER A 216 14.67 8.76 -10.05
CA SER A 216 13.69 8.17 -10.97
C SER A 216 12.26 8.26 -10.40
N PHE A 217 12.08 8.08 -9.09
CA PHE A 217 10.76 8.21 -8.44
C PHE A 217 10.57 9.53 -7.68
N GLN A 218 11.64 10.30 -7.40
CA GLN A 218 11.58 11.59 -6.70
C GLN A 218 11.06 12.73 -7.58
N ASN A 219 11.55 12.80 -8.82
CA ASN A 219 11.26 13.91 -9.73
C ASN A 219 10.16 13.59 -10.76
N GLN A 220 9.65 12.35 -10.76
CA GLN A 220 8.53 11.99 -11.60
C GLN A 220 7.22 12.37 -10.92
N GLY A 221 6.33 12.98 -11.71
CA GLY A 221 4.92 13.10 -11.33
C GLY A 221 4.31 11.72 -11.07
N TRP A 222 3.06 11.69 -10.63
CA TRP A 222 2.33 10.45 -10.43
C TRP A 222 2.31 9.61 -11.72
N ALA A 223 2.92 8.42 -11.70
CA ALA A 223 3.17 7.60 -12.90
C ALA A 223 3.31 6.10 -12.56
N ASN A 224 3.13 5.24 -13.57
CA ASN A 224 3.32 3.79 -13.43
C ASN A 224 4.80 3.44 -13.34
N ALA A 225 5.14 2.46 -12.50
CA ALA A 225 6.52 1.99 -12.30
C ALA A 225 7.17 1.50 -13.61
N GLY A 226 6.38 0.87 -14.50
CA GLY A 226 6.85 0.42 -15.82
C GLY A 226 7.21 1.54 -16.81
N THR A 227 6.96 2.81 -16.46
CA THR A 227 7.35 3.98 -17.28
C THR A 227 8.61 4.68 -16.76
N VAL A 228 9.14 4.22 -15.64
CA VAL A 228 10.33 4.78 -15.01
C VAL A 228 11.55 4.19 -15.71
N SER A 229 12.30 5.03 -16.45
CA SER A 229 13.59 4.59 -17.00
C SER A 229 14.60 4.40 -15.86
N PRO A 230 15.44 3.35 -15.91
CA PRO A 230 16.54 3.17 -14.97
C PRO A 230 17.47 4.39 -14.92
#